data_AF-A0A853R2K1-F1
#
_entry.id   AF-A0A853R2K1-F1
#
_cell.length_a   1.000
_cell.length_b   1.000
_cell.length_c   1.000
_cell.angle_alpha   90.00
_cell.angle_beta   90.00
_cell.angle_gamma   90.00
#
_symmetry.space_group_name_H-M   'P 1'
#
loop_
_entity.id
_entity.type
_entity.pdbx_description
1 polymer ?
#
loop_
_entity_poly.entity_id
_entity_poly.type
_entity_poly.pdbx_seq_one_letter_code
_entity_poly.pdbx_strand_id
1 'polypeptide(L)'
;MTNPRQRLCDISPTLEQEFMELHYKIENGSIKASKVTVKGYRNGLLQGIKAWPEVSADHLAHLQNHGVKSLRDQKYWLHLEIAAFSNLEKQKAVAFTRSLDFLYRLTHPENYTGKPTFVAVHGSLVGLLDIYLKSELLGDSVRSAITKFVDSEALSKATKVAVVQQVVSIIKALASDENSDVMVLLESVLDEGHLIEAGIKKHRVMPVRSQLRAFIEVVYPDLFYRQKLLIGGRSLDVTELHATSKTALMQIKALAGNAYYSGEFGHVSGGLKGRLSCSIRTILRFVQKDHNFKIKFAEIGLDALSSEGNRPLKDIFRYYKQHEATAVANLYEHYSGIKVNQRILFQDILFFENDKSGKVRTLDISFISEICLKLREDIVSIHQEETELLSQKNYGAETLHARFSKIIKVFSAYCD
;
A
#
# COMPACT_ATOMS: atom_id res chain seq x y z
N MET A 1 -42.49 29.46 -21.39
CA MET A 1 -41.77 30.59 -22.03
C MET A 1 -41.33 31.56 -20.94
N THR A 2 -40.08 31.49 -20.49
CA THR A 2 -39.52 32.35 -19.44
C THR A 2 -39.24 33.76 -19.96
N ASN A 3 -39.73 34.78 -19.27
CA ASN A 3 -39.61 36.19 -19.68
C ASN A 3 -38.14 36.64 -19.64
N PRO A 4 -37.52 37.04 -20.76
CA PRO A 4 -36.09 37.41 -20.79
C PRO A 4 -35.77 38.64 -19.91
N ARG A 5 -36.78 39.46 -19.55
CA ARG A 5 -36.63 40.67 -18.74
C ARG A 5 -36.75 40.46 -17.22
N GLN A 6 -36.99 39.24 -16.75
CA GLN A 6 -37.19 38.97 -15.33
C GLN A 6 -35.95 39.39 -14.52
N ARG A 7 -36.11 40.27 -13.54
CA ARG A 7 -35.05 40.78 -12.67
C ARG A 7 -34.88 39.85 -11.48
N LEU A 8 -33.76 39.95 -10.77
CA LEU A 8 -33.55 39.12 -9.58
C LEU A 8 -34.60 39.40 -8.50
N CYS A 9 -35.05 40.65 -8.34
CA CYS A 9 -36.15 41.02 -7.44
C CYS A 9 -37.48 40.32 -7.78
N ASP A 10 -37.70 39.94 -9.04
CA ASP A 10 -38.94 39.27 -9.48
C ASP A 10 -38.89 37.76 -9.22
N ILE A 11 -37.70 37.22 -8.92
CA ILE A 11 -37.44 35.79 -8.73
C ILE A 11 -37.18 35.48 -7.26
N SER A 12 -36.42 36.35 -6.59
CA SER A 12 -36.11 36.28 -5.17
C SER A 12 -35.84 37.69 -4.64
N PRO A 13 -36.85 38.33 -4.02
CA PRO A 13 -36.68 39.59 -3.33
C PRO A 13 -35.58 39.51 -2.25
N THR A 14 -35.49 38.37 -1.55
CA THR A 14 -34.50 38.11 -0.51
C THR A 14 -33.07 38.16 -1.05
N LEU A 15 -32.77 37.47 -2.15
CA LEU A 15 -31.44 37.50 -2.77
C LEU A 15 -31.09 38.89 -3.30
N GLU A 16 -32.06 39.63 -3.86
CA GLU A 16 -31.82 41.01 -4.30
C GLU A 16 -31.44 41.90 -3.11
N GLN A 17 -32.15 41.78 -1.98
CA GLN A 17 -31.83 42.52 -0.77
C GLN A 17 -30.40 42.22 -0.28
N GLU A 18 -29.99 40.94 -0.24
CA GLU A 18 -28.64 40.55 0.17
C GLU A 18 -27.55 41.15 -0.74
N PHE A 19 -27.79 41.24 -2.05
CA PHE A 19 -26.87 41.91 -2.97
C PHE A 19 -26.80 43.43 -2.78
N MET A 20 -27.93 44.07 -2.44
CA MET A 20 -27.99 45.51 -2.16
C MET A 20 -27.25 45.84 -0.86
N GLU A 21 -27.45 45.04 0.19
CA GLU A 21 -26.71 45.14 1.45
C GLU A 21 -25.21 44.94 1.24
N LEU A 22 -24.83 43.97 0.41
CA LEU A 22 -23.43 43.76 0.05
C LEU A 22 -22.83 44.96 -0.69
N HIS A 23 -23.59 45.57 -1.62
CA HIS A 23 -23.16 46.79 -2.31
C HIS A 23 -22.91 47.93 -1.32
N TYR A 24 -23.83 48.16 -0.39
CA TYR A 24 -23.69 49.18 0.65
C TYR A 24 -22.46 48.95 1.54
N LYS A 25 -22.24 47.69 1.97
CA LYS A 25 -21.06 47.29 2.77
C LYS A 25 -19.74 47.45 2.02
N ILE A 26 -19.75 47.42 0.68
CA ILE A 26 -18.56 47.68 -0.12
C ILE A 26 -18.33 49.18 -0.27
N GLU A 27 -19.39 49.96 -0.50
CA GLU A 27 -19.31 51.42 -0.64
C GLU A 27 -18.84 52.11 0.63
N ASN A 28 -19.27 51.62 1.79
CA ASN A 28 -18.84 52.15 3.08
C ASN A 28 -17.48 51.57 3.56
N GLY A 29 -16.82 50.73 2.76
CA GLY A 29 -15.51 50.15 3.06
C GLY A 29 -15.49 49.00 4.07
N SER A 30 -16.64 48.52 4.54
CA SER A 30 -16.73 47.39 5.49
C SER A 30 -16.28 46.06 4.89
N ILE A 31 -16.41 45.90 3.56
CA ILE A 31 -15.98 44.71 2.83
C ILE A 31 -15.08 45.13 1.67
N LYS A 32 -13.89 44.51 1.57
CA LYS A 32 -12.98 44.71 0.44
C LYS A 32 -13.35 43.80 -0.73
N ALA A 33 -14.20 44.29 -1.64
CA ALA A 33 -14.52 43.64 -2.92
C ALA A 33 -14.78 44.69 -4.01
N SER A 34 -14.56 44.34 -5.29
CA SER A 34 -14.83 45.27 -6.39
C SER A 34 -16.31 45.28 -6.79
N LYS A 35 -16.87 46.45 -7.13
CA LYS A 35 -18.26 46.57 -7.62
C LYS A 35 -18.50 45.75 -8.89
N VAL A 36 -17.50 45.69 -9.77
CA VAL A 36 -17.54 44.89 -11.00
C VAL A 36 -17.68 43.40 -10.68
N THR A 37 -16.96 42.93 -9.67
CA THR A 37 -17.02 41.56 -9.17
C THR A 37 -18.42 41.21 -8.64
N VAL A 38 -19.03 42.09 -7.83
CA VAL A 38 -20.39 41.86 -7.29
C VAL A 38 -21.44 41.81 -8.39
N LYS A 39 -21.36 42.73 -9.38
CA LYS A 39 -22.27 42.71 -10.54
C LYS A 39 -22.12 41.41 -11.34
N GLY A 40 -20.88 40.93 -11.50
CA GLY A 40 -20.58 39.65 -12.13
C GLY A 40 -21.25 38.46 -11.41
N TYR A 41 -21.11 38.38 -10.09
CA TYR A 41 -21.74 37.32 -9.29
C TYR A 41 -23.26 37.42 -9.26
N ARG A 42 -23.84 38.62 -9.17
CA ARG A 42 -25.28 38.81 -9.29
C ARG A 42 -25.81 38.30 -10.63
N ASN A 43 -25.10 38.60 -11.72
CA ASN A 43 -25.47 38.12 -13.05
C ASN A 43 -25.34 36.59 -13.18
N GLY A 44 -24.27 36.01 -12.63
CA GLY A 44 -24.06 34.55 -12.62
C GLY A 44 -25.17 33.81 -11.87
N LEU A 45 -25.59 34.33 -10.72
CA LEU A 45 -26.72 33.81 -9.96
C LEU A 45 -28.03 33.89 -10.75
N LEU A 46 -28.35 35.07 -11.29
CA LEU A 46 -29.57 35.30 -12.07
C LEU A 46 -29.66 34.40 -13.31
N GLN A 47 -28.55 34.27 -14.05
CA GLN A 47 -28.49 33.39 -15.22
C GLN A 47 -28.66 31.92 -14.85
N GLY A 48 -28.06 31.48 -13.73
CA GLY A 48 -28.23 30.13 -13.22
C GLY A 48 -29.69 29.81 -12.89
N ILE A 49 -30.36 30.71 -12.15
CA ILE A 49 -31.78 30.52 -11.78
C ILE A 49 -32.68 30.52 -13.03
N LYS A 50 -32.46 31.44 -13.97
CA LYS A 50 -33.26 31.51 -15.21
C LYS A 50 -33.10 30.29 -16.12
N ALA A 51 -31.92 29.70 -16.12
CA ALA A 51 -31.61 28.53 -16.94
C ALA A 51 -32.02 27.22 -16.24
N TRP A 52 -32.54 27.29 -15.01
CA TRP A 52 -32.93 26.12 -14.25
C TRP A 52 -34.20 25.48 -14.83
N PRO A 53 -34.25 24.15 -15.02
CA PRO A 53 -35.43 23.48 -15.55
C PRO A 53 -36.66 23.62 -14.64
N GLU A 54 -37.83 23.87 -15.23
CA GLU A 54 -39.10 24.00 -14.49
C GLU A 54 -39.43 22.73 -13.68
N VAL A 55 -39.13 21.55 -14.22
CA VAL A 55 -39.33 20.24 -13.56
C VAL A 55 -38.47 20.02 -12.31
N SER A 56 -37.50 20.90 -12.05
CA SER A 56 -36.60 20.84 -10.90
C SER A 56 -36.54 22.18 -10.16
N ALA A 57 -37.56 23.02 -10.32
CA ALA A 57 -37.65 24.33 -9.71
C ALA A 57 -37.69 24.26 -8.17
N ASP A 58 -38.23 23.17 -7.61
CA ASP A 58 -38.33 22.96 -6.16
C ASP A 58 -36.96 22.99 -5.46
N HIS A 59 -35.88 22.60 -6.14
CA HIS A 59 -34.52 22.70 -5.60
C HIS A 59 -34.12 24.14 -5.26
N LEU A 60 -34.68 25.12 -5.96
CA LEU A 60 -34.40 26.54 -5.76
C LEU A 60 -35.32 27.21 -4.72
N ALA A 61 -36.41 26.55 -4.31
CA ALA A 61 -37.45 27.19 -3.49
C ALA A 61 -36.89 27.75 -2.17
N HIS A 62 -36.06 26.97 -1.47
CA HIS A 62 -35.42 27.40 -0.23
C HIS A 62 -34.48 28.60 -0.44
N LEU A 63 -33.63 28.56 -1.47
CA LEU A 63 -32.75 29.67 -1.83
C LEU A 63 -33.54 30.93 -2.21
N GLN A 64 -34.61 30.79 -3.00
CA GLN A 64 -35.42 31.91 -3.48
C GLN A 64 -36.18 32.59 -2.33
N ASN A 65 -36.70 31.82 -1.38
CA ASN A 65 -37.49 32.35 -0.27
C ASN A 65 -36.60 32.87 0.87
N HIS A 66 -35.51 32.16 1.20
CA HIS A 66 -34.70 32.44 2.38
C HIS A 66 -33.32 33.03 2.09
N GLY A 67 -32.98 33.27 0.81
CA GLY A 67 -31.67 33.79 0.42
C GLY A 67 -30.54 32.82 0.69
N VAL A 68 -29.30 33.33 0.71
CA VAL A 68 -28.12 32.48 0.95
C VAL A 68 -28.02 31.97 2.38
N LYS A 69 -28.79 32.50 3.33
CA LYS A 69 -28.90 31.95 4.69
C LYS A 69 -29.33 30.47 4.69
N SER A 70 -30.10 30.04 3.68
CA SER A 70 -30.47 28.64 3.45
C SER A 70 -29.25 27.70 3.33
N LEU A 71 -28.10 28.21 2.86
CA LEU A 71 -26.87 27.45 2.67
C LEU A 71 -26.16 27.08 3.99
N ARG A 72 -26.68 27.55 5.13
CA ARG A 72 -26.27 27.05 6.45
C ARG A 72 -26.51 25.54 6.58
N ASP A 73 -27.56 25.04 5.95
CA ASP A 73 -27.75 23.60 5.78
C ASP A 73 -26.80 23.09 4.68
N GLN A 74 -25.73 22.43 5.11
CA GLN A 74 -24.71 21.88 4.21
C GLN A 74 -25.26 20.80 3.28
N LYS A 75 -26.31 20.07 3.69
CA LYS A 75 -26.94 19.06 2.84
C LYS A 75 -27.75 19.73 1.73
N TYR A 76 -28.52 20.76 2.07
CA TYR A 76 -29.20 21.58 1.07
C TYR A 76 -28.21 22.21 0.08
N TRP A 77 -27.12 22.80 0.57
CA TRP A 77 -26.10 23.39 -0.30
C TRP A 77 -25.43 22.32 -1.18
N LEU A 78 -25.14 21.13 -0.66
CA LEU A 78 -24.61 20.03 -1.46
C LEU A 78 -25.56 19.65 -2.60
N HIS A 79 -26.84 19.41 -2.30
CA HIS A 79 -27.86 19.06 -3.29
C HIS A 79 -28.05 20.16 -4.33
N LEU A 80 -27.97 21.42 -3.91
CA LEU A 80 -28.03 22.56 -4.82
C LEU A 80 -26.84 22.61 -5.77
N GLU A 81 -25.62 22.32 -5.30
CA GLU A 81 -24.44 22.24 -6.16
C GLU A 81 -24.54 21.05 -7.13
N ILE A 82 -24.90 19.87 -6.65
CA ILE A 82 -25.11 18.68 -7.51
C ILE A 82 -26.16 19.00 -8.57
N ALA A 83 -27.33 19.50 -8.17
CA ALA A 83 -28.41 19.84 -9.09
C ALA A 83 -28.00 20.92 -10.10
N ALA A 84 -27.20 21.91 -9.71
CA ALA A 84 -26.70 22.92 -10.64
C ALA A 84 -25.85 22.30 -11.74
N PHE A 85 -24.95 21.37 -11.39
CA PHE A 85 -24.06 20.72 -12.35
C PHE A 85 -24.74 19.60 -13.15
N SER A 86 -25.82 19.01 -12.65
CA SER A 86 -26.63 18.03 -13.39
C SER A 86 -27.61 18.68 -14.37
N ASN A 87 -28.13 19.87 -14.06
CA ASN A 87 -29.23 20.49 -14.81
C ASN A 87 -28.83 21.69 -15.66
N LEU A 88 -27.70 22.34 -15.38
CA LEU A 88 -27.24 23.52 -16.11
C LEU A 88 -26.02 23.19 -16.98
N GLU A 89 -25.84 23.96 -18.06
CA GLU A 89 -24.57 23.99 -18.77
C GLU A 89 -23.42 24.30 -17.80
N LYS A 90 -22.29 23.60 -17.96
CA LYS A 90 -21.12 23.69 -17.06
C LYS A 90 -20.70 25.13 -16.73
N GLN A 91 -20.68 26.03 -17.72
CA GLN A 91 -20.31 27.43 -17.49
C GLN A 91 -21.30 28.16 -16.58
N LYS A 92 -22.60 27.91 -16.76
CA LYS A 92 -23.68 28.47 -15.94
C LYS A 92 -23.67 27.87 -14.53
N ALA A 93 -23.46 26.56 -14.40
CA ALA A 93 -23.32 25.89 -13.09
C ALA A 93 -22.14 26.45 -12.28
N VAL A 94 -20.98 26.63 -12.92
CA VAL A 94 -19.80 27.24 -12.29
C VAL A 94 -20.07 28.68 -11.87
N ALA A 95 -20.68 29.49 -12.74
CA ALA A 95 -21.01 30.88 -12.40
C ALA A 95 -22.00 30.95 -11.24
N PHE A 96 -23.05 30.14 -11.27
CA PHE A 96 -24.08 30.07 -10.23
C PHE A 96 -23.49 29.66 -8.88
N THR A 97 -22.81 28.52 -8.81
CA THR A 97 -22.26 28.00 -7.54
C THR A 97 -21.14 28.86 -6.97
N ARG A 98 -20.36 29.56 -7.81
CA ARG A 98 -19.38 30.57 -7.33
C ARG A 98 -20.07 31.82 -6.78
N SER A 99 -21.19 32.23 -7.38
CA SER A 99 -21.96 33.38 -6.93
C SER A 99 -22.60 33.14 -5.57
N LEU A 100 -23.14 31.94 -5.36
CA LEU A 100 -23.67 31.51 -4.05
C LEU A 100 -22.60 31.53 -2.97
N ASP A 101 -21.45 30.90 -3.24
CA ASP A 101 -20.32 30.85 -2.31
C ASP A 101 -19.79 32.23 -1.94
N PHE A 102 -19.64 33.09 -2.95
CA PHE A 102 -19.21 34.47 -2.77
C PHE A 102 -20.19 35.25 -1.89
N LEU A 103 -21.48 35.18 -2.21
CA LEU A 103 -22.50 35.91 -1.48
C LEU A 103 -22.59 35.41 -0.04
N TYR A 104 -22.67 34.09 0.19
CA TYR A 104 -22.76 33.50 1.52
C TYR A 104 -21.54 33.80 2.39
N ARG A 105 -20.32 33.66 1.84
CA ARG A 105 -19.09 33.97 2.56
C ARG A 105 -19.04 35.43 3.04
N LEU A 106 -19.61 36.36 2.28
CA LEU A 106 -19.56 37.79 2.61
C LEU A 106 -20.74 38.27 3.47
N THR A 107 -21.91 37.65 3.35
CA THR A 107 -23.08 38.03 4.15
C THR A 107 -23.13 37.32 5.50
N HIS A 108 -22.62 36.08 5.59
CA HIS A 108 -22.67 35.22 6.77
C HIS A 108 -21.28 34.59 7.09
N PRO A 109 -20.20 35.40 7.23
CA PRO A 109 -18.84 34.89 7.40
C PRO A 109 -18.66 34.00 8.64
N GLU A 110 -19.39 34.29 9.72
CA GLU A 110 -19.37 33.51 10.97
C GLU A 110 -19.94 32.09 10.83
N ASN A 111 -20.79 31.86 9.83
CA ASN A 111 -21.40 30.56 9.54
C ASN A 111 -20.74 29.86 8.33
N TYR A 112 -19.65 30.41 7.80
CA TYR A 112 -18.99 29.90 6.60
C TYR A 112 -17.95 28.83 6.95
N THR A 113 -18.29 27.57 6.70
CA THR A 113 -17.38 26.41 6.90
C THR A 113 -16.69 25.95 5.62
N GLY A 114 -16.86 26.68 4.51
CA GLY A 114 -16.45 26.22 3.19
C GLY A 114 -17.58 25.50 2.44
N LYS A 115 -17.34 25.26 1.15
CA LYS A 115 -18.26 24.56 0.27
C LYS A 115 -18.43 23.09 0.65
N PRO A 116 -19.64 22.52 0.55
CA PRO A 116 -19.88 21.10 0.83
C PRO A 116 -19.26 20.18 -0.21
N THR A 117 -18.79 20.66 -1.36
CA THR A 117 -18.07 19.83 -2.33
C THR A 117 -16.54 19.92 -2.18
N PHE A 118 -16.04 20.57 -1.13
CA PHE A 118 -14.61 20.70 -0.86
C PHE A 118 -14.23 20.17 0.52
N VAL A 119 -13.01 19.68 0.64
CA VAL A 119 -12.38 19.32 1.91
C VAL A 119 -11.08 20.11 2.07
N ALA A 120 -10.91 20.76 3.21
CA ALA A 120 -9.71 21.51 3.54
C ALA A 120 -8.64 20.57 4.10
N VAL A 121 -7.47 20.55 3.49
CA VAL A 121 -6.31 19.75 3.88
C VAL A 121 -5.13 20.68 4.10
N HIS A 122 -4.88 21.04 5.36
CA HIS A 122 -3.77 21.94 5.76
C HIS A 122 -3.63 23.20 4.87
N GLY A 123 -4.75 23.89 4.61
CA GLY A 123 -4.79 25.11 3.79
C GLY A 123 -4.96 24.87 2.28
N SER A 124 -4.90 23.63 1.81
CA SER A 124 -5.23 23.26 0.42
C SER A 124 -6.69 22.79 0.32
N LEU A 125 -7.43 23.26 -0.69
CA LEU A 125 -8.80 22.82 -0.94
C LEU A 125 -8.82 21.68 -1.96
N VAL A 126 -9.42 20.55 -1.59
CA VAL A 126 -9.57 19.37 -2.45
C VAL A 126 -11.04 19.24 -2.84
N GLY A 127 -11.32 19.34 -4.15
CA GLY A 127 -12.69 19.31 -4.68
C GLY A 127 -13.17 17.89 -4.95
N LEU A 128 -14.35 17.55 -4.44
CA LEU A 128 -15.04 16.26 -4.53
C LEU A 128 -16.29 16.28 -5.42
N LEU A 129 -16.63 17.43 -6.04
CA LEU A 129 -17.85 17.58 -6.86
C LEU A 129 -18.00 16.46 -7.90
N ASP A 130 -16.95 16.12 -8.63
CA ASP A 130 -16.99 15.07 -9.66
C ASP A 130 -17.39 13.70 -9.08
N ILE A 131 -17.03 13.44 -7.82
CA ILE A 131 -17.38 12.20 -7.10
C ILE A 131 -18.83 12.26 -6.63
N TYR A 132 -19.24 13.40 -6.06
CA TYR A 132 -20.63 13.63 -5.63
C TYR A 132 -21.64 13.57 -6.80
N LEU A 133 -21.23 13.97 -8.00
CA LEU A 133 -22.04 13.85 -9.21
C LEU A 133 -22.25 12.40 -9.66
N LYS A 134 -21.37 11.48 -9.22
CA LYS A 134 -21.50 10.04 -9.48
C LYS A 134 -22.33 9.35 -8.41
N SER A 135 -22.02 9.62 -7.15
CA SER A 135 -22.74 9.08 -6.01
C SER A 135 -22.54 9.97 -4.80
N GLU A 136 -23.65 10.42 -4.21
CA GLU A 136 -23.62 11.20 -2.97
C GLU A 136 -22.99 10.40 -1.82
N LEU A 137 -23.35 9.11 -1.71
CA LEU A 137 -22.82 8.19 -0.70
C LEU A 137 -21.30 7.97 -0.86
N LEU A 138 -20.83 7.85 -2.11
CA LEU A 138 -19.39 7.76 -2.39
C LEU A 138 -18.69 9.07 -1.99
N GLY A 139 -19.26 10.23 -2.35
CA GLY A 139 -18.73 11.54 -1.99
C GLY A 139 -18.57 11.73 -0.48
N ASP A 140 -19.59 11.36 0.30
CA ASP A 140 -19.55 11.41 1.77
C ASP A 140 -18.53 10.45 2.36
N SER A 141 -18.44 9.23 1.83
CA SER A 141 -17.48 8.23 2.27
C SER A 141 -16.04 8.67 2.00
N VAL A 142 -15.78 9.27 0.83
CA VAL A 142 -14.48 9.84 0.47
C VAL A 142 -14.13 11.03 1.37
N ARG A 143 -15.08 11.94 1.61
CA ARG A 143 -14.86 13.07 2.54
C ARG A 143 -14.47 12.55 3.92
N SER A 144 -15.24 11.61 4.47
CA SER A 144 -14.98 11.01 5.78
C SER A 144 -13.58 10.36 5.85
N ALA A 145 -13.22 9.61 4.81
CA ALA A 145 -11.89 9.01 4.68
C ALA A 145 -10.75 10.04 4.69
N ILE A 146 -10.92 11.14 3.94
CA ILE A 146 -9.92 12.22 3.91
C ILE A 146 -9.78 12.86 5.28
N THR A 147 -10.88 13.20 5.95
CA THR A 147 -10.85 13.80 7.29
C THR A 147 -10.09 12.90 8.26
N LYS A 148 -10.41 11.60 8.31
CA LYS A 148 -9.72 10.61 9.15
C LYS A 148 -8.22 10.52 8.86
N PHE A 149 -7.83 10.54 7.59
CA PHE A 149 -6.41 10.53 7.20
C PHE A 149 -5.67 11.81 7.61
N VAL A 150 -6.31 12.97 7.42
CA VAL A 150 -5.73 14.27 7.74
C VAL A 150 -5.54 14.45 9.26
N ASP A 151 -6.46 13.92 10.05
CA ASP A 151 -6.40 13.99 11.52
C ASP A 151 -5.39 13.01 12.12
N SER A 152 -4.95 11.99 11.38
CA SER A 152 -3.95 11.02 11.88
C SER A 152 -2.60 11.67 12.18
N GLU A 153 -1.84 11.17 13.15
CA GLU A 153 -0.46 11.67 13.40
C GLU A 153 0.55 11.19 12.35
N ALA A 154 0.12 10.38 11.38
CA ALA A 154 0.97 9.80 10.35
C ALA A 154 1.36 10.86 9.31
N LEU A 155 2.65 10.92 8.98
CA LEU A 155 3.24 11.74 7.90
C LEU A 155 3.21 13.26 8.14
N SER A 156 4.07 13.98 7.40
CA SER A 156 4.11 15.44 7.42
C SER A 156 2.87 16.06 6.74
N LYS A 157 2.53 17.31 7.10
CA LYS A 157 1.40 18.05 6.49
C LYS A 157 1.49 18.11 4.96
N ALA A 158 2.67 18.39 4.41
CA ALA A 158 2.88 18.46 2.96
C ALA A 158 2.67 17.09 2.28
N THR A 159 3.15 16.02 2.92
CA THR A 159 2.94 14.65 2.43
C THR A 159 1.46 14.29 2.42
N LYS A 160 0.70 14.66 3.46
CA LYS A 160 -0.75 14.40 3.51
C LYS A 160 -1.50 15.07 2.36
N VAL A 161 -1.20 16.34 2.07
CA VAL A 161 -1.80 17.06 0.94
C VAL A 161 -1.55 16.30 -0.38
N ALA A 162 -0.30 15.91 -0.64
CA ALA A 162 0.06 15.20 -1.86
C ALA A 162 -0.65 13.84 -1.97
N VAL A 163 -0.70 13.07 -0.88
CA VAL A 163 -1.39 11.78 -0.84
C VAL A 163 -2.89 11.95 -1.09
N VAL A 164 -3.55 12.89 -0.40
CA VAL A 164 -4.99 13.13 -0.59
C VAL A 164 -5.31 13.55 -2.03
N GLN A 165 -4.52 14.45 -2.62
CA GLN A 165 -4.72 14.87 -4.01
C GLN A 165 -4.59 13.69 -4.98
N GLN A 166 -3.59 12.82 -4.76
CA GLN A 166 -3.40 11.62 -5.58
C GLN A 166 -4.56 10.63 -5.42
N VAL A 167 -4.99 10.35 -4.18
CA VAL A 167 -6.12 9.46 -3.87
C VAL A 167 -7.39 9.96 -4.54
N VAL A 168 -7.73 11.24 -4.37
CA VAL A 168 -8.94 11.83 -4.96
C VAL A 168 -8.88 11.80 -6.48
N SER A 169 -7.72 12.07 -7.09
CA SER A 169 -7.57 11.96 -8.55
C SER A 169 -7.84 10.55 -9.06
N ILE A 170 -7.40 9.52 -8.34
CA ILE A 170 -7.60 8.12 -8.72
C ILE A 170 -9.06 7.71 -8.55
N ILE A 171 -9.65 8.06 -7.40
CA ILE A 171 -11.07 7.81 -7.15
C ILE A 171 -11.94 8.48 -8.23
N LYS A 172 -11.64 9.72 -8.62
CA LYS A 172 -12.36 10.41 -9.70
C LYS A 172 -12.28 9.68 -11.05
N ALA A 173 -11.13 9.09 -11.36
CA ALA A 173 -10.93 8.38 -12.62
C ALA A 173 -11.69 7.05 -12.67
N LEU A 174 -11.88 6.41 -11.51
CA LEU A 174 -12.45 5.07 -11.39
C LEU A 174 -13.88 5.03 -10.84
N ALA A 175 -14.38 6.15 -10.33
CA ALA A 175 -15.75 6.25 -9.85
C ALA A 175 -16.72 6.00 -11.01
N SER A 176 -17.51 4.95 -10.87
CA SER A 176 -18.65 4.62 -11.72
C SER A 176 -19.94 4.74 -10.92
N ASP A 177 -21.08 4.71 -11.61
CA ASP A 177 -22.40 4.79 -10.96
C ASP A 177 -22.68 3.54 -10.09
N GLU A 178 -21.93 2.45 -10.27
CA GLU A 178 -22.02 1.20 -9.50
C GLU A 178 -21.14 1.22 -8.22
N ASN A 179 -20.15 2.11 -8.16
CA ASN A 179 -19.18 2.19 -7.06
C ASN A 179 -19.74 3.01 -5.90
N SER A 180 -20.63 2.42 -5.10
CA SER A 180 -21.14 3.06 -3.88
C SER A 180 -20.19 2.92 -2.69
N ASP A 181 -19.39 1.86 -2.62
CA ASP A 181 -18.49 1.60 -1.50
C ASP A 181 -17.06 2.09 -1.79
N VAL A 182 -16.63 3.13 -1.08
CA VAL A 182 -15.27 3.68 -1.16
C VAL A 182 -14.21 2.64 -0.76
N MET A 183 -14.55 1.70 0.14
CA MET A 183 -13.65 0.68 0.63
C MET A 183 -13.29 -0.28 -0.51
N VAL A 184 -14.30 -0.82 -1.19
CA VAL A 184 -14.13 -1.72 -2.34
C VAL A 184 -13.35 -1.04 -3.45
N LEU A 185 -13.65 0.24 -3.72
CA LEU A 185 -12.91 1.03 -4.72
C LEU A 185 -11.44 1.21 -4.32
N LEU A 186 -11.16 1.46 -3.04
CA LEU A 186 -9.80 1.63 -2.53
C LEU A 186 -9.01 0.32 -2.51
N GLU A 187 -9.66 -0.83 -2.31
CA GLU A 187 -9.02 -2.14 -2.43
C GLU A 187 -8.67 -2.46 -3.89
N SER A 188 -9.59 -2.21 -4.83
CA SER A 188 -9.36 -2.52 -6.25
C SER A 188 -8.21 -1.73 -6.84
N VAL A 189 -7.98 -0.48 -6.40
CA VAL A 189 -6.84 0.35 -6.84
C VAL A 189 -5.48 -0.08 -6.32
N LEU A 190 -5.41 -1.11 -5.47
CA LEU A 190 -4.13 -1.74 -5.14
C LEU A 190 -3.64 -2.67 -6.27
N ASP A 191 -4.54 -3.08 -7.17
CA ASP A 191 -4.19 -3.81 -8.38
C ASP A 191 -3.52 -2.92 -9.43
N GLU A 192 -2.53 -3.47 -10.13
CA GLU A 192 -1.75 -2.70 -11.12
C GLU A 192 -2.57 -2.36 -12.37
N GLY A 193 -3.49 -3.25 -12.80
CA GLY A 193 -4.35 -3.01 -13.96
C GLY A 193 -5.24 -1.80 -13.76
N HIS A 194 -5.94 -1.75 -12.63
CA HIS A 194 -6.84 -0.64 -12.28
C HIS A 194 -6.10 0.70 -12.13
N LEU A 195 -4.86 0.69 -11.64
CA LEU A 195 -4.03 1.91 -11.60
C LEU A 195 -3.68 2.42 -12.99
N ILE A 196 -3.38 1.51 -13.92
CA ILE A 196 -3.10 1.88 -15.32
C ILE A 196 -4.37 2.41 -16.00
N GLU A 197 -5.53 1.79 -15.75
CA GLU A 197 -6.84 2.28 -16.22
C GLU A 197 -7.17 3.68 -15.68
N ALA A 198 -6.79 3.98 -14.45
CA ALA A 198 -6.87 5.32 -13.86
C ALA A 198 -5.88 6.35 -14.46
N GLY A 199 -5.12 5.97 -15.49
CA GLY A 199 -4.16 6.83 -16.18
C GLY A 199 -2.78 6.92 -15.52
N ILE A 200 -2.48 6.06 -14.54
CA ILE A 200 -1.15 6.04 -13.91
C ILE A 200 -0.14 5.35 -14.83
N LYS A 201 0.89 6.11 -15.23
CA LYS A 201 2.00 5.57 -16.04
C LYS A 201 2.68 4.41 -15.31
N LYS A 202 3.06 3.35 -16.04
CA LYS A 202 3.69 2.13 -15.49
C LYS A 202 4.81 2.39 -14.47
N HIS A 203 5.74 3.30 -14.76
CA HIS A 203 6.85 3.65 -13.85
C HIS A 203 6.41 4.39 -12.55
N ARG A 204 5.17 4.88 -12.49
CA ARG A 204 4.56 5.56 -11.33
C ARG A 204 3.65 4.64 -10.52
N VAL A 205 3.29 3.47 -11.03
CA VAL A 205 2.37 2.53 -10.36
C VAL A 205 2.89 2.18 -8.96
N MET A 206 4.15 1.77 -8.83
CA MET A 206 4.72 1.38 -7.54
C MET A 206 4.71 2.53 -6.50
N PRO A 207 5.20 3.75 -6.82
CA PRO A 207 5.06 4.91 -5.93
C PRO A 207 3.62 5.24 -5.55
N VAL A 208 2.70 5.24 -6.51
CA VAL A 208 1.29 5.59 -6.28
C VAL A 208 0.60 4.55 -5.41
N ARG A 209 0.80 3.26 -5.68
CA ARG A 209 0.30 2.14 -4.87
C ARG A 209 0.78 2.24 -3.43
N SER A 210 2.04 2.64 -3.21
CA SER A 210 2.56 2.86 -1.87
C SER A 210 1.86 4.01 -1.14
N GLN A 211 1.51 5.09 -1.83
CA GLN A 211 0.78 6.23 -1.26
C GLN A 211 -0.68 5.87 -0.94
N LEU A 212 -1.34 5.16 -1.86
CA LEU A 212 -2.69 4.61 -1.64
C LEU A 212 -2.70 3.69 -0.43
N ARG A 213 -1.75 2.76 -0.36
CA ARG A 213 -1.62 1.86 0.79
C ARG A 213 -1.45 2.63 2.10
N ALA A 214 -0.60 3.66 2.14
CA ALA A 214 -0.43 4.49 3.33
C ALA A 214 -1.73 5.20 3.74
N PHE A 215 -2.53 5.65 2.77
CA PHE A 215 -3.85 6.22 3.02
C PHE A 215 -4.83 5.18 3.58
N ILE A 216 -4.97 4.05 2.91
CA ILE A 216 -5.92 3.00 3.28
C ILE A 216 -5.56 2.40 4.64
N GLU A 217 -4.27 2.21 4.96
CA GLU A 217 -3.83 1.67 6.25
C GLU A 217 -4.23 2.54 7.45
N VAL A 218 -4.39 3.84 7.23
CA VAL A 218 -4.87 4.78 8.26
C VAL A 218 -6.39 4.79 8.34
N VAL A 219 -7.05 4.84 7.19
CA VAL A 219 -8.51 5.03 7.12
C VAL A 219 -9.26 3.72 7.39
N TYR A 220 -8.76 2.62 6.86
CA TYR A 220 -9.33 1.29 6.93
C TYR A 220 -8.26 0.28 7.40
N PRO A 221 -7.79 0.39 8.65
CA PRO A 221 -6.72 -0.46 9.17
C PRO A 221 -7.08 -1.95 9.11
N ASP A 222 -8.37 -2.27 9.17
CA ASP A 222 -8.88 -3.64 9.18
C ASP A 222 -8.78 -4.34 7.81
N LEU A 223 -8.68 -3.59 6.70
CA LEU A 223 -8.45 -4.17 5.37
C LEU A 223 -7.09 -4.85 5.27
N PHE A 224 -6.10 -4.29 5.97
CA PHE A 224 -4.80 -4.91 6.07
C PHE A 224 -4.78 -5.77 7.31
N TYR A 225 -5.36 -6.97 7.21
CA TYR A 225 -5.20 -7.99 8.23
C TYR A 225 -3.70 -8.17 8.51
N ARG A 226 -3.23 -7.63 9.63
CA ARG A 226 -1.82 -7.67 10.00
C ARG A 226 -1.62 -8.67 11.12
N GLN A 227 -1.16 -9.86 10.76
CA GLN A 227 -0.73 -10.81 11.77
C GLN A 227 0.67 -10.41 12.26
N LYS A 228 0.77 -10.07 13.54
CA LYS A 228 2.04 -9.78 14.20
C LYS A 228 2.46 -10.94 15.09
N LEU A 229 3.77 -11.15 15.16
CA LEU A 229 4.42 -12.07 16.09
C LEU A 229 5.42 -11.29 16.95
N LEU A 230 5.35 -11.44 18.28
CA LEU A 230 6.28 -10.81 19.21
C LEU A 230 7.43 -11.78 19.54
N ILE A 231 8.67 -11.38 19.25
CA ILE A 231 9.88 -12.18 19.54
C ILE A 231 10.96 -11.27 20.13
N GLY A 232 11.54 -11.68 21.26
CA GLY A 232 12.56 -10.90 21.97
C GLY A 232 12.12 -9.45 22.24
N GLY A 233 10.83 -9.24 22.53
CA GLY A 233 10.23 -7.92 22.75
C GLY A 233 10.03 -7.06 21.48
N ARG A 234 10.26 -7.60 20.27
CA ARG A 234 10.03 -6.88 19.01
C ARG A 234 8.92 -7.51 18.18
N SER A 235 8.10 -6.66 17.55
CA SER A 235 7.07 -7.10 16.61
C SER A 235 7.68 -7.44 15.25
N LEU A 236 7.29 -8.59 14.70
CA LEU A 236 7.55 -9.06 13.34
C LEU A 236 6.21 -9.20 12.60
N ASP A 237 6.13 -8.72 11.36
CA ASP A 237 4.96 -8.93 10.49
C ASP A 237 5.05 -10.33 9.88
N VAL A 238 4.01 -11.13 10.08
CA VAL A 238 3.90 -12.53 9.64
C VAL A 238 2.59 -12.75 8.88
N THR A 239 2.02 -11.70 8.30
CA THR A 239 0.74 -11.75 7.57
C THR A 239 0.77 -12.73 6.40
N GLU A 240 1.78 -12.64 5.55
CA GLU A 240 1.93 -13.53 4.39
C GLU A 240 2.16 -14.98 4.81
N LEU A 241 2.88 -15.20 5.92
CA LEU A 241 3.03 -16.52 6.52
C LEU A 241 1.68 -17.06 7.01
N HIS A 242 0.88 -16.24 7.71
CA HIS A 242 -0.45 -16.62 8.18
C HIS A 242 -1.38 -17.02 7.02
N ALA A 243 -1.35 -16.26 5.93
CA ALA A 243 -2.13 -16.54 4.73
C ALA A 243 -1.65 -17.81 4.00
N THR A 244 -0.35 -18.10 4.04
CA THR A 244 0.26 -19.24 3.34
C THR A 244 0.17 -20.55 4.15
N SER A 245 0.44 -20.51 5.45
CA SER A 245 0.42 -21.66 6.35
C SER A 245 0.20 -21.22 7.80
N LYS A 246 -1.04 -21.42 8.28
CA LYS A 246 -1.38 -21.22 9.70
C LYS A 246 -0.63 -22.20 10.60
N THR A 247 -0.41 -23.42 10.13
CA THR A 247 0.36 -24.47 10.82
C THR A 247 1.79 -24.00 11.08
N ALA A 248 2.49 -23.49 10.05
CA ALA A 248 3.84 -22.94 10.21
C ALA A 248 3.87 -21.76 11.19
N LEU A 249 2.89 -20.86 11.14
CA LEU A 249 2.82 -19.77 12.11
C LEU A 249 2.69 -20.28 13.55
N MET A 250 1.87 -21.30 13.81
CA MET A 250 1.70 -21.88 15.14
C MET A 250 2.99 -22.55 15.63
N GLN A 251 3.67 -23.30 14.75
CA GLN A 251 4.97 -23.89 15.04
C GLN A 251 6.02 -22.81 15.39
N ILE A 252 6.08 -21.72 14.62
CA ILE A 252 7.00 -20.61 14.91
C ILE A 252 6.61 -19.86 16.19
N LYS A 253 5.31 -19.70 16.49
CA LYS A 253 4.83 -19.13 17.76
C LYS A 253 5.30 -19.95 18.96
N ALA A 254 5.26 -21.27 18.87
CA ALA A 254 5.76 -22.14 19.93
C ALA A 254 7.27 -21.94 20.18
N LEU A 255 8.04 -21.58 19.15
CA LEU A 255 9.47 -21.28 19.29
C LEU A 255 9.76 -19.95 19.97
N ALA A 256 8.84 -18.98 19.92
CA ALA A 256 9.06 -17.66 20.51
C ALA A 256 9.33 -17.72 22.03
N GLY A 257 8.85 -18.76 22.71
CA GLY A 257 9.06 -18.99 24.15
C GLY A 257 10.28 -19.87 24.48
N ASN A 258 11.01 -20.40 23.50
CA ASN A 258 12.19 -21.22 23.79
C ASN A 258 13.40 -20.34 24.18
N ALA A 259 14.38 -20.94 24.88
CA ALA A 259 15.58 -20.24 25.38
C ALA A 259 16.37 -19.48 24.29
N TYR A 260 16.28 -19.94 23.02
CA TYR A 260 16.95 -19.27 21.89
C TYR A 260 16.26 -17.96 21.49
N TYR A 261 14.94 -17.99 21.29
CA TYR A 261 14.18 -16.82 20.83
C TYR A 261 13.70 -15.91 21.97
N SER A 262 13.75 -16.38 23.22
CA SER A 262 13.56 -15.54 24.43
C SER A 262 14.74 -14.61 24.68
N GLY A 263 15.92 -14.92 24.13
CA GLY A 263 17.14 -14.13 24.29
C GLY A 263 18.00 -14.53 25.49
N GLU A 264 17.68 -15.64 26.18
CA GLU A 264 18.42 -16.14 27.35
C GLU A 264 19.90 -16.40 27.07
N PHE A 265 20.26 -16.76 25.83
CA PHE A 265 21.65 -16.95 25.42
C PHE A 265 22.41 -15.66 25.04
N GLY A 266 21.94 -14.48 25.48
CA GLY A 266 22.60 -13.20 25.22
C GLY A 266 22.49 -12.72 23.76
N HIS A 267 21.56 -13.27 22.99
CA HIS A 267 21.32 -12.84 21.62
C HIS A 267 20.60 -11.48 21.59
N VAL A 268 21.14 -10.53 20.81
CA VAL A 268 20.49 -9.23 20.59
C VAL A 268 19.12 -9.43 19.92
N SER A 269 18.06 -8.88 20.51
CA SER A 269 16.67 -9.00 20.02
C SER A 269 16.50 -8.60 18.55
N GLY A 270 17.24 -7.59 18.09
CA GLY A 270 17.29 -7.20 16.68
C GLY A 270 17.83 -8.29 15.76
N GLY A 271 18.87 -9.02 16.20
CA GLY A 271 19.47 -10.13 15.46
C GLY A 271 18.53 -11.34 15.37
N LEU A 272 17.83 -11.68 16.45
CA LEU A 272 16.82 -12.76 16.47
C LEU A 272 15.67 -12.46 15.50
N LYS A 273 15.12 -11.25 15.55
CA LYS A 273 14.10 -10.79 14.61
C LYS A 273 14.61 -10.87 13.16
N GLY A 274 15.84 -10.40 12.91
CA GLY A 274 16.44 -10.40 11.58
C GLY A 274 16.60 -11.82 11.01
N ARG A 275 17.10 -12.76 11.82
CA ARG A 275 17.26 -14.17 11.41
C ARG A 275 15.93 -14.82 11.09
N LEU A 276 14.94 -14.71 11.98
CA LEU A 276 13.62 -15.31 11.72
C LEU A 276 12.93 -14.69 10.51
N SER A 277 12.99 -13.36 10.37
CA SER A 277 12.45 -12.66 9.20
C SER A 277 13.11 -13.16 7.91
N CYS A 278 14.42 -13.39 7.94
CA CYS A 278 15.14 -13.98 6.81
C CYS A 278 14.63 -15.38 6.48
N SER A 279 14.48 -16.27 7.48
CA SER A 279 13.96 -17.63 7.29
C SER A 279 12.56 -17.62 6.68
N ILE A 280 11.62 -16.87 7.26
CA ILE A 280 10.24 -16.77 6.79
C ILE A 280 10.20 -16.27 5.34
N ARG A 281 10.93 -15.20 5.03
CA ARG A 281 10.99 -14.64 3.67
C ARG A 281 11.59 -15.61 2.65
N THR A 282 12.57 -16.41 3.05
CA THR A 282 13.17 -17.42 2.15
C THR A 282 12.21 -18.57 1.90
N ILE A 283 11.52 -19.07 2.93
CA ILE A 283 10.48 -20.10 2.78
C ILE A 283 9.36 -19.61 1.88
N LEU A 284 8.83 -18.40 2.10
CA LEU A 284 7.75 -17.84 1.27
C LEU A 284 8.16 -17.66 -0.20
N ARG A 285 9.39 -17.22 -0.47
CA ARG A 285 9.94 -17.18 -1.83
C ARG A 285 10.03 -18.58 -2.45
N PHE A 286 10.37 -19.60 -1.66
CA PHE A 286 10.41 -20.98 -2.13
C PHE A 286 9.00 -21.54 -2.41
N VAL A 287 8.02 -21.22 -1.57
CA VAL A 287 6.59 -21.52 -1.80
C VAL A 287 6.09 -20.97 -3.13
N GLN A 288 6.54 -19.76 -3.53
CA GLN A 288 6.17 -19.18 -4.81
C GLN A 288 6.78 -19.91 -6.01
N LYS A 289 7.89 -20.64 -5.82
CA LYS A 289 8.60 -21.36 -6.88
C LYS A 289 8.18 -22.83 -7.01
N ASP A 290 7.88 -23.50 -5.90
CA ASP A 290 7.58 -24.94 -5.87
C ASP A 290 6.13 -25.17 -5.43
N HIS A 291 5.27 -25.56 -6.37
CA HIS A 291 3.85 -25.79 -6.14
C HIS A 291 3.57 -27.00 -5.22
N ASN A 292 4.38 -28.06 -5.32
CA ASN A 292 4.23 -29.24 -4.47
C ASN A 292 4.61 -28.91 -3.03
N PHE A 293 5.69 -28.15 -2.84
CA PHE A 293 6.06 -27.63 -1.53
C PHE A 293 4.99 -26.69 -0.98
N LYS A 294 4.40 -25.81 -1.79
CA LYS A 294 3.31 -24.91 -1.37
C LYS A 294 2.15 -25.67 -0.73
N ILE A 295 1.67 -26.74 -1.37
CA ILE A 295 0.55 -27.54 -0.88
C ILE A 295 0.91 -28.17 0.48
N LYS A 296 2.06 -28.85 0.56
CA LYS A 296 2.50 -29.49 1.82
C LYS A 296 2.76 -28.46 2.92
N PHE A 297 3.39 -27.35 2.59
CA PHE A 297 3.70 -26.29 3.55
C PHE A 297 2.42 -25.68 4.13
N ALA A 298 1.37 -25.52 3.32
CA ALA A 298 0.06 -25.05 3.81
C ALA A 298 -0.57 -26.03 4.82
N GLU A 299 -0.41 -27.33 4.60
CA GLU A 299 -0.99 -28.39 5.44
C GLU A 299 -0.17 -28.64 6.73
N ILE A 300 1.10 -29.01 6.58
CA ILE A 300 1.95 -29.49 7.69
C ILE A 300 3.02 -28.47 8.15
N GLY A 301 3.03 -27.27 7.58
CA GLY A 301 3.92 -26.19 8.01
C GLY A 301 5.40 -26.50 7.80
N LEU A 302 6.22 -26.21 8.81
CA LEU A 302 7.67 -26.41 8.81
C LEU A 302 8.08 -27.87 8.62
N ASP A 303 7.25 -28.86 8.96
CA ASP A 303 7.53 -30.28 8.71
C ASP A 303 7.73 -30.57 7.23
N ALA A 304 7.10 -29.79 6.35
CA ALA A 304 7.26 -29.90 4.90
C ALA A 304 8.72 -29.73 4.46
N LEU A 305 9.55 -29.03 5.23
CA LEU A 305 10.98 -28.86 4.92
C LEU A 305 11.74 -30.18 4.90
N SER A 306 11.26 -31.20 5.63
CA SER A 306 11.88 -32.52 5.68
C SER A 306 11.23 -33.54 4.73
N SER A 307 10.19 -33.14 4.00
CA SER A 307 9.48 -34.02 3.08
C SER A 307 10.41 -34.56 1.98
N GLU A 308 10.09 -35.77 1.49
CA GLU A 308 10.83 -36.43 0.41
C GLU A 308 12.35 -36.51 0.70
N GLY A 309 12.71 -36.88 1.93
CA GLY A 309 14.13 -37.00 2.32
C GLY A 309 14.86 -35.65 2.36
N ASN A 310 14.21 -34.61 2.90
CA ASN A 310 14.71 -33.23 2.98
C ASN A 310 14.87 -32.52 1.63
N ARG A 311 14.20 -32.95 0.54
CA ARG A 311 14.29 -32.29 -0.78
C ARG A 311 14.12 -30.77 -0.68
N PRO A 312 13.10 -30.21 0.01
CA PRO A 312 12.94 -28.76 0.10
C PRO A 312 14.12 -28.04 0.76
N LEU A 313 14.71 -28.62 1.81
CA LEU A 313 15.92 -28.05 2.41
C LEU A 313 17.08 -28.07 1.42
N LYS A 314 17.30 -29.19 0.70
CA LYS A 314 18.36 -29.29 -0.32
C LYS A 314 18.18 -28.25 -1.42
N ASP A 315 16.96 -28.11 -1.93
CA ASP A 315 16.62 -27.12 -2.96
C ASP A 315 16.82 -25.70 -2.45
N ILE A 316 16.48 -25.41 -1.19
CA ILE A 316 16.73 -24.09 -0.60
C ILE A 316 18.24 -23.80 -0.54
N PHE A 317 19.09 -24.76 -0.18
CA PHE A 317 20.54 -24.57 -0.23
C PHE A 317 21.09 -24.45 -1.66
N ARG A 318 20.47 -25.11 -2.64
CA ARG A 318 20.84 -25.02 -4.05
C ARG A 318 20.49 -23.66 -4.67
N TYR A 319 19.31 -23.12 -4.35
CA TYR A 319 18.75 -21.94 -5.06
C TYR A 319 18.89 -20.60 -4.34
N TYR A 320 19.21 -20.58 -3.03
CA TYR A 320 19.31 -19.35 -2.25
C TYR A 320 20.72 -19.12 -1.70
N LYS A 321 21.00 -17.89 -1.25
CA LYS A 321 22.32 -17.56 -0.70
C LYS A 321 22.56 -18.37 0.58
N GLN A 322 23.81 -18.74 0.83
CA GLN A 322 24.20 -19.56 1.99
C GLN A 322 23.60 -19.06 3.32
N HIS A 323 23.63 -17.75 3.58
CA HIS A 323 23.08 -17.19 4.82
C HIS A 323 21.55 -17.31 4.91
N GLU A 324 20.84 -17.25 3.77
CA GLU A 324 19.39 -17.42 3.72
C GLU A 324 19.02 -18.88 3.97
N ALA A 325 19.71 -19.81 3.32
CA ALA A 325 19.52 -21.24 3.51
C ALA A 325 19.86 -21.70 4.94
N THR A 326 20.98 -21.20 5.49
CA THR A 326 21.38 -21.46 6.87
C THR A 326 20.34 -20.91 7.86
N ALA A 327 19.73 -19.75 7.59
CA ALA A 327 18.67 -19.22 8.44
C ALA A 327 17.43 -20.14 8.44
N VAL A 328 17.07 -20.73 7.30
CA VAL A 328 15.97 -21.72 7.21
C VAL A 328 16.33 -23.01 7.95
N ALA A 329 17.55 -23.53 7.74
CA ALA A 329 18.03 -24.71 8.43
C ALA A 329 17.98 -24.52 9.96
N ASN A 330 18.54 -23.42 10.48
CA ASN A 330 18.50 -23.13 11.92
C ASN A 330 17.08 -23.03 12.46
N LEU A 331 16.15 -22.41 11.72
CA LEU A 331 14.74 -22.36 12.11
C LEU A 331 14.16 -23.78 12.23
N TYR A 332 14.42 -24.64 11.25
CA TYR A 332 13.97 -26.02 11.25
C TYR A 332 14.63 -26.86 12.36
N GLU A 333 15.92 -26.65 12.65
CA GLU A 333 16.62 -27.32 13.76
C GLU A 333 15.99 -26.97 15.10
N HIS A 334 15.75 -25.69 15.35
CA HIS A 334 15.10 -25.24 16.58
C HIS A 334 13.66 -25.72 16.70
N TYR A 335 12.97 -25.85 15.56
CA TYR A 335 11.62 -26.37 15.46
C TYR A 335 11.54 -27.88 15.77
N SER A 336 12.27 -28.68 15.00
CA SER A 336 12.16 -30.14 15.00
C SER A 336 13.01 -30.81 16.08
N GLY A 337 14.00 -30.10 16.64
CA GLY A 337 15.05 -30.68 17.47
C GLY A 337 16.07 -31.52 16.70
N ILE A 338 15.90 -31.67 15.37
CA ILE A 338 16.79 -32.45 14.51
C ILE A 338 17.89 -31.52 13.98
N LYS A 339 19.15 -31.84 14.27
CA LYS A 339 20.28 -31.12 13.66
C LYS A 339 20.30 -31.34 12.16
N VAL A 340 20.26 -30.25 11.41
CA VAL A 340 20.40 -30.18 9.96
C VAL A 340 21.90 -30.08 9.67
N ASN A 341 22.58 -31.22 9.78
CA ASN A 341 23.96 -31.31 9.33
C ASN A 341 23.98 -31.29 7.79
N GLN A 342 24.95 -30.62 7.18
CA GLN A 342 25.15 -30.68 5.73
C GLN A 342 25.25 -32.13 5.24
N ARG A 343 25.86 -33.03 6.03
CA ARG A 343 25.91 -34.48 5.74
C ARG A 343 24.55 -35.16 5.57
N ILE A 344 23.51 -34.62 6.21
CA ILE A 344 22.13 -35.15 6.10
C ILE A 344 21.45 -34.57 4.86
N LEU A 345 21.87 -33.39 4.42
CA LEU A 345 21.33 -32.70 3.25
C LEU A 345 21.98 -33.17 1.95
N PHE A 346 23.29 -33.37 1.93
CA PHE A 346 24.03 -33.70 0.71
C PHE A 346 24.68 -35.06 0.83
N GLN A 347 24.48 -35.91 -0.18
CA GLN A 347 25.01 -37.27 -0.21
C GLN A 347 26.53 -37.27 -0.45
N ASP A 348 27.03 -36.30 -1.22
CA ASP A 348 28.43 -36.23 -1.60
C ASP A 348 29.05 -34.89 -1.18
N ILE A 349 29.77 -34.90 -0.05
CA ILE A 349 30.48 -33.74 0.49
C ILE A 349 31.96 -34.06 0.62
N LEU A 350 32.78 -33.16 0.09
CA LEU A 350 34.23 -33.15 0.34
C LEU A 350 34.56 -32.34 1.59
N PHE A 351 35.42 -32.87 2.45
CA PHE A 351 35.86 -32.23 3.70
C PHE A 351 37.30 -31.73 3.59
N PHE A 352 37.54 -30.52 4.06
CA PHE A 352 38.86 -29.90 4.07
C PHE A 352 39.16 -29.48 5.51
N GLU A 353 39.86 -30.34 6.24
CA GLU A 353 40.24 -30.10 7.63
C GLU A 353 41.50 -29.22 7.68
N ASN A 354 41.46 -28.17 8.49
CA ASN A 354 42.62 -27.34 8.75
C ASN A 354 43.15 -27.63 10.17
N ASP A 355 44.16 -28.48 10.23
CA ASP A 355 44.79 -28.98 11.47
C ASP A 355 45.22 -27.86 12.44
N LYS A 356 45.55 -26.66 11.92
CA LYS A 356 46.00 -25.53 12.74
C LYS A 356 44.86 -24.76 13.41
N SER A 357 43.63 -24.89 12.93
CA SER A 357 42.49 -24.08 13.39
C SER A 357 41.30 -24.90 13.88
N GLY A 358 41.32 -26.22 13.67
CA GLY A 358 40.17 -27.10 13.95
C GLY A 358 38.93 -26.80 13.11
N LYS A 359 39.02 -25.91 12.12
CA LYS A 359 37.92 -25.55 11.22
C LYS A 359 37.87 -26.53 10.06
N VAL A 360 36.71 -27.14 9.85
CA VAL A 360 36.41 -27.98 8.69
C VAL A 360 35.62 -27.16 7.68
N ARG A 361 36.16 -27.04 6.46
CA ARG A 361 35.40 -26.51 5.31
C ARG A 361 34.83 -27.67 4.52
N THR A 362 33.68 -27.44 3.89
CA THR A 362 32.95 -28.45 3.14
C THR A 362 32.67 -27.96 1.72
N LEU A 363 32.50 -28.90 0.80
CA LEU A 363 32.08 -28.62 -0.57
C LEU A 363 31.09 -29.72 -1.01
N ASP A 364 29.87 -29.31 -1.36
CA ASP A 364 28.86 -30.21 -1.93
C ASP A 364 29.15 -30.47 -3.40
N ILE A 365 29.22 -31.75 -3.77
CA ILE A 365 29.42 -32.23 -5.13
C ILE A 365 28.28 -33.14 -5.58
N SER A 366 27.17 -33.20 -4.85
CA SER A 366 26.04 -34.12 -5.12
C SER A 366 25.44 -33.89 -6.51
N PHE A 367 25.42 -32.65 -7.01
CA PHE A 367 24.94 -32.37 -8.38
C PHE A 367 25.83 -33.02 -9.45
N ILE A 368 27.12 -33.25 -9.19
CA ILE A 368 28.00 -33.95 -10.13
C ILE A 368 27.62 -35.42 -10.21
N SER A 369 27.24 -36.02 -9.08
CA SER A 369 26.74 -37.40 -9.04
C SER A 369 25.45 -37.57 -9.84
N GLU A 370 24.59 -36.55 -9.86
CA GLU A 370 23.37 -36.52 -10.68
C GLU A 370 23.69 -36.49 -12.19
N ILE A 371 24.83 -35.91 -12.59
CA ILE A 371 25.21 -35.71 -14.01
C ILE A 371 26.12 -36.85 -14.51
N CYS A 372 27.17 -37.18 -13.76
CA CYS A 372 28.19 -38.14 -14.15
C CYS A 372 28.87 -38.78 -12.93
N LEU A 373 28.48 -40.02 -12.63
CA LEU A 373 29.04 -40.82 -11.54
C LEU A 373 30.57 -40.96 -11.63
N LYS A 374 31.11 -41.17 -12.84
CA LYS A 374 32.56 -41.32 -13.04
C LYS A 374 33.33 -40.04 -12.69
N LEU A 375 32.79 -38.87 -13.05
CA LEU A 375 33.41 -37.59 -12.71
C LEU A 375 33.37 -37.34 -11.19
N ARG A 376 32.29 -37.74 -10.52
CA ARG A 376 32.22 -37.71 -9.05
C ARG A 376 33.32 -38.60 -8.45
N GLU A 377 33.45 -39.84 -8.91
CA GLU A 377 34.49 -40.77 -8.43
C GLU A 377 35.90 -40.18 -8.61
N ASP A 378 36.20 -39.61 -9.78
CA ASP A 378 37.48 -38.96 -10.05
C ASP A 378 37.73 -37.79 -9.09
N ILE A 379 36.73 -36.92 -8.89
CA ILE A 379 36.82 -35.77 -7.97
C ILE A 379 37.05 -36.21 -6.53
N VAL A 380 36.38 -37.27 -6.07
CA VAL A 380 36.56 -37.83 -4.73
C VAL A 380 37.97 -38.44 -4.58
N SER A 381 38.45 -39.18 -5.59
CA SER A 381 39.80 -39.76 -5.58
C SER A 381 40.87 -38.69 -5.51
N ILE A 382 40.78 -37.66 -6.37
CA ILE A 382 41.73 -36.54 -6.39
C ILE A 382 41.68 -35.78 -5.05
N HIS A 383 40.48 -35.59 -4.47
CA HIS A 383 40.33 -34.93 -3.18
C HIS A 383 41.06 -35.71 -2.07
N GLN A 384 40.91 -37.02 -2.05
CA GLN A 384 41.55 -37.88 -1.06
C GLN A 384 43.08 -37.84 -1.20
N GLU A 385 43.61 -38.02 -2.41
CA GLU A 385 45.05 -37.94 -2.70
C GLU A 385 45.64 -36.57 -2.34
N GLU A 386 45.00 -35.48 -2.76
CA GLU A 386 45.49 -34.13 -2.48
C GLU A 386 45.42 -33.79 -0.97
N THR A 387 44.44 -34.32 -0.26
CA THR A 387 44.31 -34.13 1.19
C THR A 387 45.40 -34.88 1.94
N GLU A 388 45.72 -36.11 1.56
CA GLU A 388 46.81 -36.91 2.15
C GLU A 388 48.19 -36.24 1.94
N LEU A 389 48.38 -35.59 0.79
CA LEU A 389 49.62 -34.91 0.44
C LEU A 389 49.75 -33.48 0.99
N LEU A 390 48.73 -32.93 1.65
CA LEU A 390 48.73 -31.53 2.13
C LEU A 390 49.96 -31.18 2.98
N SER A 391 50.42 -32.11 3.83
CA SER A 391 51.59 -31.93 4.69
C SER A 391 52.90 -31.71 3.91
N GLN A 392 52.93 -32.11 2.63
CA GLN A 392 54.09 -32.04 1.74
C GLN A 392 53.98 -30.86 0.75
N LYS A 393 52.87 -30.11 0.76
CA LYS A 393 52.61 -29.01 -0.18
C LYS A 393 52.89 -27.66 0.46
N ASN A 394 53.09 -26.65 -0.37
CA ASN A 394 53.29 -25.25 0.05
C ASN A 394 51.98 -24.47 0.28
N TYR A 395 50.83 -25.15 0.34
CA TYR A 395 49.52 -24.56 0.61
C TYR A 395 48.71 -25.42 1.58
N GLY A 396 47.74 -24.81 2.24
CA GLY A 396 46.88 -25.48 3.22
C GLY A 396 45.49 -25.84 2.67
N ALA A 397 44.69 -26.48 3.53
CA ALA A 397 43.34 -26.93 3.24
C ALA A 397 42.40 -25.82 2.72
N GLU A 398 42.61 -24.56 3.12
CA GLU A 398 41.82 -23.43 2.61
C GLU A 398 42.07 -23.16 1.12
N THR A 399 43.34 -23.24 0.69
CA THR A 399 43.71 -23.08 -0.72
C THR A 399 43.21 -24.26 -1.53
N LEU A 400 43.29 -25.48 -0.98
CA LEU A 400 42.76 -26.68 -1.63
C LEU A 400 41.22 -26.58 -1.80
N HIS A 401 40.50 -26.18 -0.76
CA HIS A 401 39.06 -25.90 -0.82
C HIS A 401 38.71 -24.88 -1.91
N ALA A 402 39.49 -23.79 -2.03
CA ALA A 402 39.29 -22.78 -3.06
C ALA A 402 39.53 -23.31 -4.48
N ARG A 403 40.51 -24.21 -4.67
CA ARG A 403 40.79 -24.86 -5.97
C ARG A 403 39.66 -25.79 -6.36
N PHE A 404 39.23 -26.67 -5.46
CA PHE A 404 38.07 -27.54 -5.69
C PHE A 404 36.81 -26.72 -5.97
N SER A 405 36.55 -25.67 -5.18
CA SER A 405 35.41 -24.77 -5.42
C SER A 405 35.42 -24.14 -6.83
N LYS A 406 36.61 -23.82 -7.39
CA LYS A 406 36.73 -23.35 -8.77
C LYS A 406 36.43 -24.46 -9.78
N ILE A 407 36.97 -25.65 -9.57
CA ILE A 407 36.73 -26.82 -10.44
C ILE A 407 35.23 -27.12 -10.51
N ILE A 408 34.57 -27.19 -9.35
CA ILE A 408 33.13 -27.42 -9.26
C ILE A 408 32.34 -26.35 -10.00
N LYS A 409 32.68 -25.07 -9.83
CA LYS A 409 32.04 -23.96 -10.58
C LYS A 409 32.19 -24.08 -12.08
N VAL A 410 33.35 -24.51 -12.56
CA VAL A 410 33.58 -24.73 -14.00
C VAL A 410 32.67 -25.85 -14.49
N PHE A 411 32.63 -26.98 -13.80
CA PHE A 411 31.74 -28.08 -14.18
C PHE A 411 30.26 -27.70 -14.14
N SER A 412 29.80 -26.96 -13.12
CA SER A 412 28.41 -26.46 -13.07
C SER A 412 28.06 -25.62 -14.30
N ALA A 413 28.98 -24.78 -14.79
CA ALA A 413 28.73 -23.92 -15.95
C ALA A 413 28.70 -24.64 -17.31
N TYR A 414 29.22 -25.88 -17.39
CA TYR A 414 29.18 -26.70 -18.60
C TYR A 414 27.97 -27.66 -18.64
N CYS A 415 27.23 -27.78 -17.53
CA CYS A 415 26.12 -28.73 -17.38
C CYS A 415 24.75 -28.05 -17.22
N ASP A 416 24.70 -26.73 -17.06
CA ASP A 416 23.53 -25.89 -17.35
C ASP A 416 23.46 -25.59 -18.86
#